data_AF-A0A383D5S9-F1
#
_entry.id   AF-A0A383D5S9-F1
#
_cell.length_a   1.000
_cell.length_b   1.000
_cell.length_c   1.000
_cell.angle_alpha   90.00
_cell.angle_beta   90.00
_cell.angle_gamma   90.00
#
_symmetry.space_group_name_H-M   'P 1'
#
loop_
_entity.id
_entity.type
_entity.pdbx_description
1 polymer ?
#
loop_
_entity_poly.entity_id
_entity_poly.type
_entity_poly.pdbx_seq_one_letter_code
_entity_poly.pdbx_strand_id
1 'polypeptide(L)'
;MTLSIDHIVLTVNDMDKTIKFYCDFLGMTLKEFQPVGGGETRKSLSFGNQKINLHHVKSPFKPHAKNPLPGTTDICFLSSTPLQKWQSIFLKNG
;
A
#
# COMPACT_ATOMS: atom_id res chain seq x y z
N MET A 1 3.61 -20.67 -15.13
CA MET A 1 2.67 -19.64 -15.66
C MET A 1 2.21 -18.77 -14.49
N THR A 2 2.05 -17.46 -14.70
CA THR A 2 1.58 -16.50 -13.68
C THR A 2 0.04 -16.48 -13.61
N LEU A 3 -0.54 -16.27 -12.43
CA LEU A 3 -2.00 -16.32 -12.21
C LEU A 3 -2.60 -14.93 -11.91
N SER A 4 -1.94 -14.17 -11.04
CA SER A 4 -2.38 -12.86 -10.59
C SER A 4 -1.20 -12.08 -9.99
N ILE A 5 -1.43 -10.81 -9.69
CA ILE A 5 -0.52 -10.03 -8.84
C ILE A 5 -0.81 -10.41 -7.38
N ASP A 6 0.20 -10.85 -6.64
CA ASP A 6 0.07 -11.09 -5.20
C ASP A 6 0.13 -9.77 -4.41
N HIS A 7 1.17 -8.97 -4.70
CA HIS A 7 1.37 -7.66 -4.10
C HIS A 7 2.25 -6.76 -4.96
N ILE A 8 2.28 -5.48 -4.60
CA ILE A 8 3.26 -4.49 -5.07
C ILE A 8 3.99 -3.87 -3.88
N VAL A 9 5.05 -3.12 -4.17
CA VAL A 9 5.76 -2.30 -3.17
C VAL A 9 5.50 -0.83 -3.49
N LEU A 10 4.96 -0.09 -2.53
CA LEU A 10 4.82 1.35 -2.59
C LEU A 10 5.98 2.00 -1.83
N THR A 11 6.72 2.87 -2.52
CA THR A 11 7.74 3.70 -1.86
C THR A 11 7.09 4.99 -1.39
N VAL A 12 7.28 5.36 -0.13
CA VAL A 12 6.56 6.48 0.50
C VAL A 12 7.50 7.43 1.23
N ASN A 13 7.14 8.71 1.25
CA ASN A 13 7.90 9.74 1.96
C ASN A 13 7.49 9.87 3.44
N ASP A 14 6.26 9.50 3.78
CA ASP A 14 5.72 9.59 5.14
C ASP A 14 4.90 8.33 5.41
N MET A 15 5.43 7.48 6.30
CA MET A 15 4.86 6.17 6.60
C MET A 15 3.49 6.31 7.26
N ASP A 16 3.38 7.20 8.25
CA ASP A 16 2.17 7.32 9.06
C ASP A 16 1.04 7.96 8.28
N LYS A 17 1.33 8.98 7.45
CA LYS A 17 0.32 9.55 6.54
C LYS A 17 -0.16 8.54 5.52
N THR A 18 0.74 7.72 4.98
CA THR A 18 0.37 6.64 4.05
C THR A 18 -0.57 5.65 4.72
N ILE A 19 -0.17 5.13 5.88
CA ILE A 19 -0.96 4.15 6.63
C ILE A 19 -2.33 4.74 6.96
N LYS A 20 -2.36 5.96 7.51
CA LYS A 20 -3.61 6.67 7.82
C LYS A 20 -4.50 6.77 6.60
N PHE A 21 -3.98 7.18 5.45
CA PHE A 21 -4.77 7.32 4.23
C PHE A 21 -5.42 5.99 3.80
N TYR A 22 -4.61 4.94 3.67
CA TYR A 22 -5.10 3.66 3.19
C TYR A 22 -5.98 2.92 4.20
N CYS A 23 -5.72 3.07 5.49
CA CYS A 23 -6.54 2.47 6.55
C CYS A 23 -7.86 3.23 6.73
N ASP A 24 -7.79 4.55 6.91
CA ASP A 24 -8.98 5.34 7.29
C ASP A 24 -9.91 5.59 6.10
N PHE A 25 -9.38 5.82 4.89
CA PHE A 25 -10.20 6.10 3.71
C PHE A 25 -10.49 4.86 2.89
N LEU A 26 -9.49 4.04 2.60
CA LEU A 26 -9.67 2.86 1.74
C LEU A 26 -10.03 1.59 2.51
N GLY A 27 -10.06 1.63 3.85
CA GLY A 27 -10.45 0.50 4.69
C GLY A 27 -9.45 -0.65 4.68
N MET A 28 -8.19 -0.41 4.30
CA MET A 28 -7.14 -1.43 4.34
C MET A 28 -6.70 -1.71 5.78
N THR A 29 -6.14 -2.90 6.01
CA THR A 29 -5.60 -3.27 7.34
C THR A 29 -4.09 -3.21 7.35
N LEU A 30 -3.51 -2.43 8.26
CA LEU A 30 -2.07 -2.47 8.53
C LEU A 30 -1.69 -3.84 9.11
N LYS A 31 -0.64 -4.43 8.55
CA LYS A 31 0.00 -5.65 9.05
C LYS A 31 1.49 -5.41 9.19
N GLU A 32 2.05 -5.93 10.28
CA GLU A 32 3.49 -6.01 10.51
C GLU A 32 3.93 -7.46 10.35
N PHE A 33 5.07 -7.67 9.70
CA PHE A 33 5.60 -9.01 9.47
C PHE A 33 7.13 -9.01 9.44
N GLN A 34 7.71 -10.15 9.83
CA GLN A 34 9.13 -10.39 9.68
C GLN A 34 9.41 -11.04 8.32
N PRO A 35 10.38 -10.55 7.53
CA PRO A 35 10.77 -11.22 6.29
C PRO A 35 11.37 -12.60 6.55
N VAL A 36 11.07 -13.55 5.66
CA VAL A 36 11.63 -14.90 5.66
C VAL A 36 13.12 -14.78 5.36
N GLY A 37 13.96 -15.04 6.37
CA GLY A 37 15.41 -14.81 6.33
C GLY A 37 15.92 -13.81 7.38
N GLY A 38 15.03 -13.24 8.20
CA GLY A 38 15.40 -12.27 9.23
C GLY A 38 15.58 -10.85 8.68
N GLY A 39 15.82 -9.90 9.59
CA GLY A 39 15.89 -8.47 9.28
C GLY A 39 14.88 -7.67 10.09
N GLU A 40 14.62 -6.44 9.68
CA GLU A 40 13.68 -5.53 10.36
C GLU A 40 12.21 -5.89 10.07
N THR A 41 11.33 -5.53 11.01
CA THR A 41 9.89 -5.66 10.84
C THR A 41 9.41 -4.77 9.71
N ARG A 42 8.65 -5.36 8.78
CA ARG A 42 8.10 -4.68 7.61
C ARG A 42 6.62 -4.41 7.78
N LYS A 43 6.14 -3.36 7.12
CA LYS A 43 4.73 -2.95 7.12
C LYS A 43 4.09 -3.21 5.78
N SER A 44 2.84 -3.67 5.80
CA SER A 44 2.01 -3.82 4.60
C SER A 44 0.56 -3.44 4.86
N LEU A 45 -0.15 -3.04 3.82
CA LEU A 45 -1.58 -2.75 3.81
C LEU A 45 -2.31 -3.89 3.10
N SER A 46 -3.11 -4.65 3.83
CA SER A 46 -3.87 -5.78 3.30
C SER A 46 -5.28 -5.36 2.86
N PHE A 47 -5.73 -5.89 1.73
CA PHE A 47 -7.07 -5.69 1.18
C PHE A 47 -7.48 -6.90 0.33
N GLY A 48 -8.67 -7.45 0.57
CA GLY A 48 -9.08 -8.72 -0.05
C GLY A 48 -8.04 -9.82 0.20
N ASN A 49 -7.54 -10.41 -0.89
CA ASN A 49 -6.50 -11.44 -0.87
C ASN A 49 -5.11 -10.92 -1.30
N GLN A 50 -4.93 -9.60 -1.35
CA GLN A 50 -3.70 -8.95 -1.81
C GLN A 50 -3.17 -7.98 -0.74
N LYS A 51 -1.95 -7.47 -0.97
CA LYS A 51 -1.36 -6.44 -0.11
C LYS A 51 -0.50 -5.44 -0.87
N ILE A 52 -0.20 -4.32 -0.22
CA ILE A 52 0.83 -3.36 -0.63
C ILE A 52 1.89 -3.33 0.47
N ASN A 53 3.13 -3.71 0.15
CA ASN A 53 4.25 -3.54 1.07
C ASN A 53 4.71 -2.09 1.04
N LEU A 54 5.04 -1.52 2.20
CA LEU A 54 5.47 -0.13 2.33
C LEU A 54 6.98 -0.04 2.57
N HIS A 55 7.65 0.72 1.72
CA HIS A 55 9.07 1.05 1.87
C HIS A 55 9.20 2.56 2.07
N HIS A 56 9.98 3.00 3.06
CA HIS A 56 10.27 4.42 3.22
C HIS A 56 11.34 4.86 2.20
N VAL A 57 11.18 6.03 1.57
CA VAL A 57 12.06 6.51 0.49
C VAL A 57 13.52 6.67 0.90
N LYS A 58 13.78 7.06 2.15
CA LYS A 58 15.15 7.23 2.67
C LYS A 58 15.86 5.89 2.99
N SER A 59 15.10 4.79 3.07
CA SER A 59 15.61 3.51 3.54
C SER A 59 14.79 2.33 2.97
N PRO A 60 14.71 2.19 1.63
CA PRO A 60 13.96 1.08 1.04
C PRO A 60 14.67 -0.26 1.28
N PHE A 61 13.91 -1.30 1.63
CA PHE A 61 14.46 -2.64 1.78
C PHE A 61 14.90 -3.22 0.44
N LYS A 62 16.02 -3.95 0.41
CA LYS A 62 16.48 -4.68 -0.78
C LYS A 62 15.92 -6.11 -0.82
N PRO A 63 15.72 -6.69 -2.02
CA PRO A 63 15.75 -6.02 -3.33
C PRO A 63 14.54 -5.09 -3.53
N HIS A 64 14.69 -4.07 -4.38
CA HIS A 64 13.64 -3.12 -4.76
C HIS A 64 13.81 -2.68 -6.22
N ALA A 65 12.84 -1.93 -6.76
CA ALA A 65 12.92 -1.35 -8.10
C ALA A 65 14.19 -0.48 -8.27
N LYS A 66 14.68 -0.34 -9.50
CA LYS A 66 15.89 0.47 -9.80
C LYS A 66 15.76 1.92 -9.32
N ASN A 67 14.60 2.53 -9.52
CA ASN A 67 14.27 3.90 -9.11
C ASN A 67 13.00 3.89 -8.24
N PRO A 68 13.11 3.58 -6.93
CA PRO A 68 11.96 3.51 -6.02
C PRO A 68 11.56 4.92 -5.59
N LEU A 69 10.62 5.55 -6.30
CA LEU A 69 10.22 6.94 -6.06
C LEU A 69 8.80 7.00 -5.47
N PRO A 70 8.55 7.88 -4.49
CA PRO A 70 7.19 8.19 -4.06
C PRO A 70 6.37 8.85 -5.16
N GLY A 71 5.06 8.56 -5.18
CA GLY A 71 4.11 9.23 -6.09
C GLY A 71 4.16 8.74 -7.54
N THR A 72 4.91 7.69 -7.85
CA THR A 72 4.99 7.14 -9.23
C THR A 72 4.06 5.94 -9.45
N THR A 73 3.31 5.51 -8.44
CA THR A 73 2.39 4.39 -8.54
C THR A 73 1.03 4.87 -9.01
N ASP A 74 0.60 4.37 -10.17
CA ASP A 74 -0.74 4.55 -10.71
C ASP A 74 -1.42 3.18 -10.77
N ILE A 75 -2.49 3.01 -9.97
CA ILE A 75 -3.18 1.73 -9.78
C ILE A 75 -4.67 1.96 -9.62
N CYS A 76 -5.46 1.00 -10.10
CA CYS A 76 -6.91 0.98 -9.96
C CYS A 76 -7.34 -0.15 -9.03
N PHE A 77 -8.20 0.15 -8.07
CA PHE A 77 -8.82 -0.84 -7.19
C PHE A 77 -10.25 -1.12 -7.64
N LEU A 78 -10.61 -2.40 -7.74
CA LEU A 78 -12.01 -2.79 -7.85
C LEU A 78 -12.65 -2.75 -6.46
N SER A 79 -13.87 -2.23 -6.39
CA SER A 79 -14.63 -2.13 -5.14
C SER A 79 -16.08 -2.53 -5.37
N SER A 80 -16.64 -3.27 -4.42
CA SER A 80 -18.08 -3.50 -4.34
C SER A 80 -18.84 -2.27 -3.83
N THR A 81 -18.12 -1.26 -3.31
CA THR A 81 -18.73 0.01 -2.89
C THR A 81 -19.07 0.85 -4.13
N PRO A 82 -20.32 1.33 -4.26
CA PRO A 82 -20.73 2.17 -5.38
C PRO A 82 -19.88 3.44 -5.50
N LEU A 83 -19.61 3.86 -6.74
CA LEU A 83 -18.76 5.01 -7.05
C LEU A 83 -19.22 6.30 -6.32
N GLN A 84 -20.52 6.51 -6.21
CA GLN A 84 -21.09 7.70 -5.55
C GLN A 84 -20.71 7.78 -4.07
N LYS A 85 -20.59 6.63 -3.40
CA LYS A 85 -20.15 6.57 -2.01
C LYS A 85 -18.67 6.91 -1.90
N TRP A 86 -17.83 6.44 -2.82
CA TRP A 86 -16.41 6.84 -2.89
C TRP A 86 -16.23 8.33 -3.13
N GLN A 87 -16.95 8.90 -4.11
CA GLN A 87 -16.96 10.34 -4.36
C GLN A 87 -17.32 11.12 -3.11
N SER A 88 -18.36 10.69 -2.38
CA SER A 88 -18.79 11.32 -1.13
C SER A 88 -17.74 11.23 -0.02
N ILE A 89 -17.04 10.09 0.11
CA ILE A 89 -15.96 9.92 1.10
C ILE A 89 -14.82 10.89 0.79
N PHE A 90 -14.35 10.95 -0.46
CA PHE A 90 -13.22 11.79 -0.80
C PHE A 90 -13.54 13.29 -0.74
N LEU A 91 -14.72 13.72 -1.21
CA LEU A 91 -15.14 15.13 -1.12
C LEU A 91 -15.33 15.64 0.32
N LYS A 92 -15.65 14.76 1.28
CA LYS A 92 -15.80 15.14 2.69
C LYS A 92 -14.49 15.25 3.44
N ASN A 93 -13.44 14.61 2.93
CA ASN A 93 -12.16 14.46 3.60
C ASN A 93 -10.99 15.05 2.80
N GLY A 94 -11.31 15.79 1.73
CA GLY A 94 -10.40 16.51 0.85
C GLY A 94 -11.01 17.84 0.45
#